data_AF-A0A956FWF5-F1
#
_entry.id   AF-A0A956FWF5-F1
#
_cell.length_a   1.000
_cell.length_b   1.000
_cell.length_c   1.000
_cell.angle_alpha   90.00
_cell.angle_beta   90.00
_cell.angle_gamma   90.00
#
_symmetry.space_group_name_H-M   'P 1'
#
loop_
_entity.id
_entity.type
_entity.pdbx_description
1 polymer ?
#
loop_
_entity_poly.entity_id
_entity_poly.type
_entity_poly.pdbx_seq_one_letter_code
_entity_poly.pdbx_strand_id
1 'polypeptide(L)'
;KHNNWSMADSRGRNLLEPGSTPESNLVFLVFLVCTLKAVHRRASMMRASIASAGNDHRLGANEAPPAIMSVFLGEELSAILNAIEQNEVNVTEDRQSISLGLSQLPPVARDNTDRNRTSPFAFTGNKFEFRAVPSSMPVAMPNAVLNTAVAEAIDEFAAKLGARLESGAHLEAAVWALLREEVLATKAIRFEGDGYSVEWVKEAEARGLPNLRTTPEALEAWREPSNRALFVRYGVLSEAELEARYRVRLEEYVNKIEIEGKTLLRMTRTEILPACLRYQGEFAESFDNLQRQASRLGLSDEVSERQAGLLRALSGDIAALIERAEKLDAAVSGLRSQGSLEDEARYCADTLLAAADDVRELCDRLEIRVDRKQWPFPTYLDLLFHN
;
A
#
# COMPACT_ATOMS: atom_id res chain seq x y z
N LYS A 1 4.72 7.03 -6.61
CA LYS A 1 5.81 8.03 -6.56
C LYS A 1 6.77 7.53 -5.50
N HIS A 2 7.98 7.13 -5.85
CA HIS A 2 8.89 6.60 -4.84
C HIS A 2 9.58 7.75 -4.11
N ASN A 3 9.67 7.66 -2.79
CA ASN A 3 10.38 8.62 -1.96
C ASN A 3 11.72 8.02 -1.54
N ASN A 4 12.79 8.49 -2.18
CA ASN A 4 14.15 8.11 -1.83
C ASN A 4 14.60 8.96 -0.64
N TRP A 5 14.78 8.31 0.50
CA TRP A 5 15.06 8.94 1.78
C TRP A 5 16.44 8.53 2.29
N SER A 6 17.23 9.53 2.65
CA SER A 6 18.55 9.38 3.26
C SER A 6 18.75 10.48 4.29
N MET A 7 19.75 10.34 5.16
CA MET A 7 20.11 11.36 6.13
C MET A 7 21.62 11.59 6.10
N ALA A 8 22.04 12.84 6.23
CA ALA A 8 23.44 13.22 6.29
C ALA A 8 23.70 14.09 7.53
N ASP A 9 24.91 13.98 8.07
CA ASP A 9 25.34 14.88 9.14
C ASP A 9 25.73 16.26 8.60
N SER A 10 26.07 17.19 9.50
CA SER A 10 26.51 18.55 9.15
C SER A 10 27.80 18.62 8.34
N ARG A 11 28.53 17.50 8.21
CA ARG A 11 29.73 17.37 7.38
C ARG A 11 29.42 16.77 6.00
N GLY A 12 28.15 16.52 5.70
CA GLY A 12 27.70 15.93 4.44
C GLY A 12 27.95 14.42 4.34
N ARG A 13 28.27 13.74 5.45
CA ARG A 13 28.44 12.28 5.45
C ARG A 13 27.08 11.62 5.52
N ASN A 14 26.77 10.77 4.54
CA ASN A 14 25.55 9.98 4.54
C ASN A 14 25.63 8.90 5.64
N LEU A 15 24.67 8.92 6.56
CA LEU A 15 24.65 8.01 7.71
C LEU A 15 24.05 6.63 7.37
N LEU A 16 23.45 6.52 6.19
CA LEU A 16 22.91 5.28 5.62
C LEU A 16 23.79 4.72 4.51
N GLU A 17 24.98 5.29 4.30
CA GLU A 17 25.98 4.73 3.42
C GLU A 17 26.89 3.78 4.22
N PRO A 18 27.07 2.52 3.77
CA PRO A 18 28.02 1.63 4.40
C PRO A 18 29.44 2.20 4.36
N GLY A 19 30.13 2.08 5.49
CA GLY A 19 31.47 2.61 5.68
C GLY A 19 32.57 1.76 5.04
N SER A 20 33.76 2.33 4.93
CA SER A 20 34.97 1.61 4.51
C SER A 20 35.86 1.20 5.69
N THR A 21 35.51 1.60 6.91
CA THR A 21 36.22 1.27 8.15
C THR A 21 35.28 0.61 9.16
N PRO A 22 35.81 -0.22 10.08
CA PRO A 22 35.10 -0.67 11.28
C PRO A 22 34.18 0.37 11.93
N GLU A 23 34.71 1.55 12.26
CA GLU A 23 34.00 2.58 12.99
C GLU A 23 32.89 3.21 12.16
N SER A 24 33.15 3.44 10.87
CA SER A 24 32.13 3.98 9.94
C SER A 24 31.00 2.98 9.68
N ASN A 25 31.32 1.68 9.63
CA ASN A 25 30.31 0.62 9.57
C ASN A 25 29.46 0.54 10.84
N LEU A 26 30.05 0.72 12.01
CA LEU A 26 29.30 0.73 13.26
C LEU A 26 28.29 1.90 13.29
N VAL A 27 28.71 3.09 12.86
CA VAL A 27 27.82 4.25 12.71
C VAL A 27 26.66 3.92 11.76
N PHE A 28 26.96 3.40 10.57
CA PHE A 28 25.95 2.97 9.61
C PHE A 28 24.95 1.97 10.24
N LEU A 29 25.42 0.94 10.92
CA LEU A 29 24.58 -0.08 11.53
C LEU A 29 23.66 0.48 12.63
N VAL A 30 24.13 1.47 13.39
CA VAL A 30 23.31 2.18 14.39
C VAL A 30 22.15 2.92 13.72
N PHE A 31 22.42 3.71 12.67
CA PHE A 31 21.36 4.44 11.97
C PHE A 31 20.43 3.52 11.18
N LEU A 32 20.97 2.42 10.63
CA LEU A 32 20.20 1.37 9.99
C LEU A 32 19.19 0.75 10.98
N VAL A 33 19.66 0.28 12.14
CA VAL A 33 18.77 -0.38 13.11
C VAL A 33 17.76 0.59 13.72
N CYS A 34 18.14 1.86 13.92
CA CYS A 34 17.18 2.90 14.33
C CYS A 34 16.10 3.10 13.26
N THR A 35 16.46 3.08 11.99
CA THR A 35 15.49 3.17 10.88
C THR A 35 14.56 1.94 10.86
N LEU A 36 15.10 0.74 11.03
CA LEU A 36 14.30 -0.49 11.14
C LEU A 36 13.32 -0.42 12.31
N LYS A 37 13.78 0.06 13.46
CA LYS A 37 12.95 0.24 14.66
C LYS A 37 11.83 1.24 14.44
N ALA A 38 12.12 2.37 13.80
CA ALA A 38 11.15 3.38 13.47
C ALA A 38 10.02 2.80 12.58
N VAL A 39 10.39 2.12 11.48
CA VAL A 39 9.42 1.51 10.57
C VAL A 39 8.64 0.38 11.25
N HIS A 40 9.31 -0.45 12.05
CA HIS A 40 8.68 -1.55 12.78
C HIS A 40 7.64 -1.03 13.79
N ARG A 41 8.05 -0.14 14.70
CA ARG A 41 7.17 0.36 15.76
C ARG A 41 6.04 1.22 15.20
N ARG A 42 6.30 1.99 14.14
CA ARG A 42 5.33 2.94 13.57
C ARG A 42 4.74 2.44 12.26
N ALA A 43 4.70 1.12 12.04
CA ALA A 43 4.21 0.49 10.81
C ALA A 43 2.78 0.94 10.44
N SER A 44 1.86 0.97 11.42
CA SER A 44 0.49 1.45 11.23
C SER A 44 0.45 2.91 10.78
N MET A 45 1.23 3.78 11.44
CA MET A 45 1.32 5.19 11.09
C MET A 45 2.01 5.44 9.74
N MET A 46 3.02 4.64 9.38
CA MET A 46 3.65 4.67 8.05
C MET A 46 2.60 4.35 6.97
N ARG A 47 1.77 3.31 7.18
CA ARG A 47 0.64 2.97 6.28
C ARG A 47 -0.44 4.06 6.25
N ALA A 48 -0.73 4.70 7.38
CA ALA A 48 -1.69 5.80 7.49
C ALA A 48 -1.23 7.06 6.75
N SER A 49 0.07 7.34 6.75
CA SER A 49 0.66 8.52 6.10
C SER A 49 0.51 8.50 4.58
N ILE A 50 0.30 7.32 3.99
CA ILE A 50 0.12 7.09 2.55
C ILE A 50 -1.30 6.62 2.19
N ALA A 51 -2.22 6.58 3.16
CA ALA A 51 -3.59 6.11 2.96
C ALA A 51 -4.41 7.09 2.12
N SER A 52 -5.12 6.61 1.10
CA SER A 52 -6.07 7.37 0.28
C SER A 52 -6.86 6.37 -0.58
N ALA A 53 -8.11 6.70 -0.94
CA ALA A 53 -8.95 5.85 -1.80
C ALA A 53 -8.20 5.35 -3.06
N GLY A 54 -7.55 6.26 -3.79
CA GLY A 54 -6.80 5.87 -5.00
C GLY A 54 -5.57 4.99 -4.73
N ASN A 55 -4.95 5.10 -3.55
CA ASN A 55 -3.80 4.25 -3.21
C ASN A 55 -4.25 2.85 -2.74
N ASP A 56 -5.44 2.73 -2.15
CA ASP A 56 -5.98 1.43 -1.75
C ASP A 56 -6.21 0.51 -2.96
N HIS A 57 -6.68 1.07 -4.10
CA HIS A 57 -6.75 0.34 -5.38
C HIS A 57 -5.37 -0.06 -5.94
N ARG A 58 -4.31 0.66 -5.55
CA ARG A 58 -2.96 0.45 -6.08
C ARG A 58 -2.20 -0.61 -5.27
N LEU A 59 -2.23 -0.52 -3.94
CA LEU A 59 -1.42 -1.36 -3.06
C LEU A 59 -1.77 -2.85 -3.22
N GLY A 60 -0.75 -3.70 -3.32
CA GLY A 60 -0.92 -5.14 -3.48
C GLY A 60 -1.16 -5.62 -4.92
N ALA A 61 -1.02 -4.74 -5.92
CA ALA A 61 -1.19 -5.08 -7.34
C ALA A 61 -0.13 -4.42 -8.22
N ASN A 62 0.13 -4.98 -9.41
CA ASN A 62 0.89 -4.34 -10.51
C ASN A 62 2.20 -3.63 -10.07
N GLU A 63 3.11 -4.36 -9.42
CA GLU A 63 4.39 -3.85 -8.87
C GLU A 63 4.27 -2.82 -7.73
N ALA A 64 3.08 -2.51 -7.23
CA ALA A 64 2.92 -1.72 -6.01
C ALA A 64 2.93 -2.61 -4.76
N PRO A 65 3.60 -2.21 -3.68
CA PRO A 65 3.75 -3.03 -2.48
C PRO A 65 2.40 -3.31 -1.79
N PRO A 66 2.25 -4.40 -1.01
CA PRO A 66 1.06 -4.65 -0.21
C PRO A 66 0.88 -3.60 0.90
N ALA A 67 -0.27 -3.60 1.55
CA ALA A 67 -0.58 -2.72 2.68
C ALA A 67 0.18 -3.08 3.99
N ILE A 68 0.97 -4.14 3.96
CA ILE A 68 1.82 -4.60 5.06
C ILE A 68 3.15 -3.86 4.96
N MET A 69 3.45 -3.00 5.93
CA MET A 69 4.75 -2.35 6.02
C MET A 69 5.82 -3.39 6.39
N SER A 70 6.83 -3.53 5.54
CA SER A 70 8.03 -4.36 5.76
C SER A 70 9.26 -3.70 5.16
N VAL A 71 10.43 -4.14 5.59
CA VAL A 71 11.72 -3.62 5.11
C VAL A 71 12.48 -4.69 4.35
N PHE A 72 12.86 -4.38 3.12
CA PHE A 72 13.80 -5.16 2.33
C PHE A 72 15.22 -4.63 2.52
N LEU A 73 16.18 -5.49 2.85
CA LEU A 73 17.57 -5.10 3.06
C LEU A 73 18.53 -5.68 2.01
N GLY A 74 18.14 -6.78 1.36
CA GLY A 74 19.01 -7.58 0.50
C GLY A 74 19.81 -8.62 1.30
N GLU A 75 20.23 -9.68 0.62
CA GLU A 75 20.85 -10.86 1.22
C GLU A 75 22.09 -10.53 2.07
N GLU A 76 22.99 -9.67 1.57
CA GLU A 76 24.23 -9.31 2.26
C GLU A 76 23.97 -8.62 3.61
N LEU A 77 23.12 -7.59 3.60
CA LEU A 77 22.85 -6.82 4.80
C LEU A 77 22.01 -7.63 5.80
N SER A 78 21.08 -8.45 5.30
CA SER A 78 20.34 -9.40 6.14
C SER A 78 21.26 -10.45 6.76
N ALA A 79 22.25 -10.97 6.03
CA ALA A 79 23.25 -11.90 6.58
C ALA A 79 24.09 -11.26 7.69
N ILE A 80 24.52 -9.99 7.50
CA ILE A 80 25.26 -9.24 8.53
C ILE A 80 24.44 -9.10 9.81
N LEU A 81 23.17 -8.69 9.69
CA LEU A 81 22.31 -8.56 10.87
C LEU A 81 22.02 -9.91 11.54
N ASN A 82 21.93 -11.00 10.78
CA ASN A 82 21.77 -12.35 11.33
C ASN A 82 23.03 -12.82 12.09
N ALA A 83 24.23 -12.50 11.59
CA ALA A 83 25.48 -12.81 12.29
C ALA A 83 25.60 -12.04 13.62
N ILE A 84 25.14 -10.77 13.65
CA ILE A 84 25.07 -9.96 14.88
C ILE A 84 24.09 -10.58 15.89
N GLU A 85 22.92 -11.04 15.42
CA GLU A 85 21.94 -11.73 16.25
C GLU A 85 22.53 -12.99 16.92
N GLN A 86 23.22 -13.82 16.12
CA GLN A 86 23.80 -15.11 16.53
C GLN A 86 25.08 -14.97 17.36
N ASN A 87 25.58 -13.75 17.57
CA ASN A 87 26.82 -13.47 18.29
C ASN A 87 28.06 -14.13 17.65
N GLU A 88 28.03 -14.33 16.34
CA GLU A 88 29.17 -14.85 15.58
C GLU A 88 30.29 -13.81 15.45
N VAL A 89 29.96 -12.53 15.66
CA VAL A 89 30.90 -11.41 15.75
C VAL A 89 31.39 -11.29 17.21
N ASN A 90 32.51 -11.95 17.54
CA ASN A 90 33.08 -11.93 18.89
C ASN A 90 33.71 -10.58 19.26
N VAL A 91 33.34 -10.05 20.42
CA VAL A 91 34.02 -8.94 21.10
C VAL A 91 34.67 -9.51 22.36
N THR A 92 35.98 -9.75 22.33
CA THR A 92 36.74 -10.16 23.53
C THR A 92 37.25 -8.94 24.30
N GLU A 93 37.18 -8.98 25.63
CA GLU A 93 37.55 -7.90 26.56
C GLU A 93 39.07 -7.63 26.69
N ASP A 94 39.92 -8.27 25.88
CA ASP A 94 41.38 -8.21 26.07
C ASP A 94 42.04 -6.96 25.49
N ARG A 95 42.75 -6.25 26.39
CA ARG A 95 43.22 -4.86 26.31
C ARG A 95 44.34 -4.53 25.31
N GLN A 96 44.67 -5.37 24.32
CA GLN A 96 45.86 -5.11 23.48
C GLN A 96 45.72 -5.23 21.96
N SER A 97 44.53 -5.51 21.44
CA SER A 97 44.20 -5.18 20.06
C SER A 97 42.69 -5.09 19.94
N ILE A 98 42.16 -3.87 20.03
CA ILE A 98 40.75 -3.56 19.74
C ILE A 98 40.55 -3.62 18.21
N SER A 99 40.94 -4.74 17.60
CA SER A 99 40.47 -5.16 16.29
C SER A 99 39.24 -6.01 16.56
N LEU A 100 38.18 -5.32 17.00
CA LEU A 100 36.83 -5.85 17.17
C LEU A 100 36.49 -6.75 15.98
N GLY A 101 35.59 -7.72 16.16
CA GLY A 101 34.95 -8.45 15.06
C GLY A 101 34.35 -7.55 13.95
N LEU A 102 34.40 -6.22 14.08
CA LEU A 102 34.33 -5.24 12.99
C LEU A 102 35.26 -5.54 11.81
N SER A 103 36.45 -6.11 12.05
CA SER A 103 37.37 -6.59 11.00
C SER A 103 36.86 -7.83 10.26
N GLN A 104 35.88 -8.53 10.85
CA GLN A 104 35.17 -9.69 10.26
C GLN A 104 33.81 -9.31 9.66
N LEU A 105 33.34 -8.06 9.81
CA LEU A 105 32.16 -7.61 9.08
C LEU A 105 32.48 -7.67 7.58
N PRO A 106 31.72 -8.45 6.80
CA PRO A 106 31.85 -8.44 5.35
C PRO A 106 31.73 -7.00 4.85
N PRO A 107 32.55 -6.57 3.87
CA PRO A 107 32.31 -5.30 3.21
C PRO A 107 30.90 -5.31 2.62
N VAL A 108 30.05 -4.38 3.03
CA VAL A 108 28.70 -4.22 2.47
C VAL A 108 28.86 -3.64 1.08
N ALA A 109 28.44 -4.36 0.04
CA ALA A 109 28.50 -3.84 -1.32
C ALA A 109 27.56 -2.62 -1.45
N ARG A 110 28.05 -1.58 -2.13
CA ARG A 110 27.29 -0.33 -2.35
C ARG A 110 26.08 -0.51 -3.28
N ASP A 111 26.08 -1.57 -4.09
CA ASP A 111 25.06 -1.82 -5.10
C ASP A 111 24.87 -3.33 -5.26
N ASN A 112 24.10 -3.94 -4.37
CA ASN A 112 23.56 -5.27 -4.59
C ASN A 112 22.11 -5.09 -5.07
N THR A 113 21.94 -5.08 -6.39
CA THR A 113 20.66 -4.80 -7.08
C THR A 113 19.68 -5.96 -7.00
N ASP A 114 19.52 -6.58 -5.83
CA ASP A 114 18.39 -7.48 -5.62
C ASP A 114 17.13 -6.61 -5.49
N ARG A 115 16.50 -6.36 -6.64
CA ARG A 115 15.36 -5.46 -6.75
C ARG A 115 14.10 -6.22 -6.45
N ASN A 116 13.89 -6.59 -5.19
CA ASN A 116 12.55 -6.96 -4.75
C ASN A 116 11.67 -5.70 -4.81
N ARG A 117 10.95 -5.50 -5.92
CA ARG A 117 10.08 -4.33 -6.17
C ARG A 117 8.82 -4.31 -5.32
N THR A 118 8.47 -5.45 -4.70
CA THR A 118 7.22 -5.64 -3.95
C THR A 118 7.30 -5.14 -2.52
N SER A 119 8.50 -4.84 -2.01
CA SER A 119 8.67 -4.28 -0.66
C SER A 119 8.25 -2.82 -0.59
N PRO A 120 7.49 -2.39 0.44
CA PRO A 120 7.08 -1.00 0.60
C PRO A 120 8.24 -0.09 0.99
N PHE A 121 9.25 -0.60 1.69
CA PHE A 121 10.40 0.18 2.15
C PHE A 121 11.69 -0.61 1.92
N ALA A 122 12.51 -0.19 0.96
CA ALA A 122 13.66 -0.99 0.52
C ALA A 122 14.97 -0.23 0.70
N PHE A 123 15.97 -0.86 1.32
CA PHE A 123 17.33 -0.34 1.29
C PHE A 123 17.91 -0.51 -0.11
N THR A 124 18.48 0.56 -0.67
CA THR A 124 19.03 0.59 -2.03
C THR A 124 20.46 1.15 -2.01
N GLY A 125 21.31 0.51 -1.22
CA GLY A 125 22.76 0.74 -1.15
C GLY A 125 23.18 1.84 -0.19
N ASN A 126 22.59 3.04 -0.29
CA ASN A 126 22.94 4.19 0.55
C ASN A 126 21.74 5.02 1.01
N LYS A 127 20.53 4.50 0.85
CA LYS A 127 19.27 5.18 1.11
C LYS A 127 18.15 4.15 1.21
N PHE A 128 17.01 4.55 1.77
CA PHE A 128 15.78 3.78 1.68
C PHE A 128 14.86 4.35 0.60
N GLU A 129 14.15 3.47 -0.08
CA GLU A 129 13.12 3.82 -1.04
C GLU A 129 11.75 3.47 -0.46
N PHE A 130 10.97 4.49 -0.11
CA PHE A 130 9.58 4.31 0.32
C PHE A 130 8.67 4.27 -0.92
N ARG A 131 8.31 3.06 -1.34
CA ARG A 131 7.57 2.77 -2.58
C ARG A 131 6.04 2.82 -2.42
N ALA A 132 5.55 2.78 -1.18
CA ALA A 132 4.12 2.81 -0.89
C ALA A 132 3.48 4.21 -1.09
N VAL A 133 4.27 5.26 -1.32
CA VAL A 133 3.76 6.63 -1.50
C VAL A 133 3.01 6.77 -2.84
N PRO A 134 1.73 7.23 -2.84
CA PRO A 134 0.95 7.37 -4.06
C PRO A 134 1.45 8.53 -4.94
N SER A 135 1.19 8.45 -6.24
CA SER A 135 1.55 9.50 -7.21
C SER A 135 0.85 10.83 -6.93
N SER A 136 -0.40 10.78 -6.48
CA SER A 136 -1.28 11.93 -6.25
C SER A 136 -0.99 12.73 -4.97
N MET A 137 -0.25 12.16 -4.00
CA MET A 137 -0.06 12.79 -2.69
C MET A 137 1.25 13.59 -2.60
N PRO A 138 1.30 14.69 -1.84
CA PRO A 138 2.54 15.35 -1.45
C PRO A 138 3.38 14.44 -0.53
N VAL A 139 4.70 14.46 -0.70
CA VAL A 139 5.63 13.63 0.10
C VAL A 139 5.84 14.16 1.53
N ALA A 140 5.30 15.34 1.86
CA ALA A 140 5.53 16.03 3.11
C ALA A 140 5.10 15.21 4.33
N MET A 141 3.87 14.66 4.34
CA MET A 141 3.38 13.88 5.48
C MET A 141 4.05 12.52 5.65
N PRO A 142 4.25 11.71 4.58
CA PRO A 142 5.06 10.50 4.67
C PRO A 142 6.47 10.77 5.22
N ASN A 143 7.12 11.87 4.79
CA ASN A 143 8.42 12.27 5.32
C ASN A 143 8.35 12.77 6.76
N ALA A 144 7.34 13.54 7.14
CA ALA A 144 7.17 13.98 8.52
C ALA A 144 7.04 12.78 9.46
N VAL A 145 6.18 11.82 9.12
CA VAL A 145 6.02 10.56 9.87
C VAL A 145 7.34 9.80 9.98
N LEU A 146 8.01 9.54 8.85
CA LEU A 146 9.27 8.80 8.82
C LEU A 146 10.36 9.51 9.64
N ASN A 147 10.54 10.81 9.44
CA ASN A 147 11.56 11.59 10.14
C ASN A 147 11.31 11.62 11.65
N THR A 148 10.06 11.83 12.10
CA THR A 148 9.74 11.85 13.53
C THR A 148 9.90 10.46 14.15
N ALA A 149 9.48 9.41 13.46
CA ALA A 149 9.66 8.03 13.93
C ALA A 149 11.15 7.65 14.08
N VAL A 150 11.99 8.09 13.12
CA VAL A 150 13.44 7.86 13.17
C VAL A 150 14.10 8.69 14.26
N ALA A 151 13.66 9.94 14.47
CA ALA A 151 14.13 10.76 15.60
C ALA A 151 13.84 10.08 16.94
N GLU A 152 12.64 9.52 17.13
CA GLU A 152 12.30 8.71 18.31
C GLU A 152 13.23 7.52 18.50
N ALA A 153 13.50 6.78 17.43
CA ALA A 153 14.37 5.61 17.51
C ALA A 153 15.81 5.99 17.88
N ILE A 154 16.33 7.11 17.33
CA ILE A 154 17.66 7.64 17.64
C ILE A 154 17.74 8.11 19.09
N ASP A 155 16.75 8.87 19.58
CA ASP A 155 16.74 9.35 20.95
C ASP A 155 16.70 8.21 21.97
N GLU A 156 15.91 7.16 21.70
CA GLU A 156 15.89 5.97 22.55
C GLU A 156 17.23 5.23 22.53
N PHE A 157 17.84 5.09 21.36
CA PHE A 157 19.16 4.47 21.25
C PHE A 157 20.20 5.27 22.04
N ALA A 158 20.22 6.60 21.87
CA ALA A 158 21.13 7.51 22.55
C ALA A 158 20.94 7.48 24.07
N ALA A 159 19.69 7.48 24.56
CA ALA A 159 19.39 7.39 25.98
C ALA A 159 19.85 6.06 26.60
N LYS A 160 19.57 4.93 25.93
CA LYS A 160 20.04 3.61 26.37
C LYS A 160 21.57 3.51 26.36
N LEU A 161 22.22 4.07 25.35
CA LEU A 161 23.67 4.12 25.27
C LEU A 161 24.26 4.96 26.42
N GLY A 162 23.70 6.15 26.66
CA GLY A 162 24.10 7.03 27.76
C GLY A 162 24.02 6.34 29.12
N ALA A 163 22.91 5.66 29.41
CA ALA A 163 22.73 4.91 30.65
C ALA A 163 23.80 3.80 30.84
N ARG A 164 24.18 3.10 29.76
CA ARG A 164 25.26 2.09 29.82
C ARG A 164 26.62 2.72 30.09
N LEU A 165 26.92 3.85 29.46
CA LEU A 165 28.16 4.58 29.68
C LEU A 165 28.26 5.09 31.12
N GLU A 166 27.17 5.62 31.68
CA GLU A 166 27.09 6.04 33.08
C GLU A 166 27.29 4.87 34.05
N SER A 167 26.86 3.67 33.68
CA SER A 167 27.11 2.44 34.45
C SER A 167 28.55 1.90 34.33
N GLY A 168 29.43 2.60 33.60
CA GLY A 168 30.84 2.25 33.46
C GLY A 168 31.18 1.35 32.27
N ALA A 169 30.23 1.06 31.37
CA ALA A 169 30.51 0.28 30.17
C ALA A 169 31.41 1.04 29.19
N HIS A 170 32.31 0.32 28.53
CA HIS A 170 33.09 0.88 27.41
C HIS A 170 32.18 1.18 26.22
N LEU A 171 32.41 2.31 25.53
CA LEU A 171 31.56 2.81 24.44
C LEU A 171 31.28 1.76 23.36
N GLU A 172 32.33 1.14 22.82
CA GLU A 172 32.19 0.17 21.73
C GLU A 172 31.42 -1.07 22.16
N ALA A 173 31.69 -1.60 23.36
CA ALA A 173 30.97 -2.74 23.92
C ALA A 173 29.50 -2.40 24.18
N ALA A 174 29.21 -1.19 24.68
CA ALA A 174 27.85 -0.72 24.90
C ALA A 174 27.07 -0.56 23.60
N VAL A 175 27.68 0.02 22.56
CA VAL A 175 27.07 0.16 21.23
C VAL A 175 26.80 -1.21 20.62
N TRP A 176 27.76 -2.14 20.67
CA TRP A 176 27.60 -3.49 20.13
C TRP A 176 26.47 -4.27 20.82
N ALA A 177 26.43 -4.25 22.15
CA ALA A 177 25.37 -4.91 22.89
C ALA A 177 23.99 -4.32 22.58
N LEU A 178 23.88 -2.99 22.50
CA LEU A 178 22.63 -2.34 22.16
C LEU A 178 22.23 -2.58 20.70
N LEU A 179 23.18 -2.59 19.77
CA LEU A 179 22.94 -2.92 18.37
C LEU A 179 22.34 -4.31 18.24
N ARG A 180 22.89 -5.31 18.93
CA ARG A 180 22.35 -6.68 18.94
C ARG A 180 20.92 -6.75 19.47
N GLU A 181 20.63 -6.04 20.57
CA GLU A 181 19.29 -5.95 21.12
C GLU A 181 18.27 -5.36 20.13
N GLU A 182 18.64 -4.28 19.45
CA GLU A 182 17.75 -3.62 18.48
C GLU A 182 17.61 -4.44 17.19
N VAL A 183 18.64 -5.17 16.76
CA VAL A 183 18.54 -6.11 15.63
C VAL A 183 17.56 -7.24 15.91
N LEU A 184 17.59 -7.80 17.13
CA LEU A 184 16.62 -8.77 17.60
C LEU A 184 15.20 -8.17 17.62
N ALA A 185 15.04 -6.99 18.23
CA ALA A 185 13.75 -6.32 18.37
C ALA A 185 13.11 -5.90 17.05
N THR A 186 13.91 -5.74 15.99
CA THR A 186 13.44 -5.35 14.65
C THR A 186 13.34 -6.52 13.69
N LYS A 187 13.59 -7.77 14.13
CA LYS A 187 13.58 -8.94 13.24
C LYS A 187 12.28 -9.10 12.46
N ALA A 188 11.15 -8.87 13.12
CA ALA A 188 9.82 -9.05 12.54
C ALA A 188 9.59 -8.23 11.25
N ILE A 189 10.12 -7.00 11.16
CA ILE A 189 9.88 -6.10 10.01
C ILE A 189 10.68 -6.47 8.76
N ARG A 190 11.76 -7.24 8.90
CA ARG A 190 12.68 -7.57 7.80
C ARG A 190 12.09 -8.70 6.95
N PHE A 191 11.94 -8.48 5.65
CA PHE A 191 11.38 -9.46 4.74
C PHE A 191 12.02 -9.34 3.35
N GLU A 192 12.56 -10.46 2.87
CA GLU A 192 13.29 -10.54 1.59
C GLU A 192 12.46 -11.20 0.47
N GLY A 193 11.34 -11.86 0.81
CA GLY A 193 10.53 -12.66 -0.12
C GLY A 193 9.49 -11.87 -0.92
N ASP A 194 8.64 -12.58 -1.65
CA ASP A 194 7.56 -11.97 -2.44
C ASP A 194 6.44 -11.42 -1.54
N GLY A 195 6.27 -10.10 -1.56
CA GLY A 195 5.26 -9.37 -0.80
C GLY A 195 3.82 -9.64 -1.25
N TYR A 196 3.59 -10.27 -2.40
CA TYR A 196 2.24 -10.63 -2.87
C TYR A 196 1.78 -12.01 -2.43
N SER A 197 2.70 -12.83 -1.92
CA SER A 197 2.40 -14.21 -1.55
C SER A 197 1.38 -14.27 -0.40
N VAL A 198 0.47 -15.25 -0.46
CA VAL A 198 -0.48 -15.52 0.62
C VAL A 198 0.26 -15.99 1.87
N GLU A 199 1.40 -16.64 1.67
CA GLU A 199 2.37 -17.03 2.68
C GLU A 199 2.88 -15.82 3.45
N TRP A 200 3.27 -14.74 2.75
CA TRP A 200 3.69 -13.50 3.40
C TRP A 200 2.59 -12.87 4.24
N VAL A 201 1.34 -12.87 3.77
CA VAL A 201 0.22 -12.31 4.55
C VAL A 201 0.06 -13.04 5.89
N LYS A 202 0.11 -14.38 5.88
CA LYS A 202 0.03 -15.20 7.10
C LYS A 202 1.24 -15.03 8.01
N GLU A 203 2.42 -14.97 7.41
CA GLU A 203 3.66 -14.78 8.14
C GLU A 203 3.73 -13.40 8.81
N ALA A 204 3.33 -12.34 8.09
CA ALA A 204 3.27 -10.99 8.61
C ALA A 204 2.34 -10.88 9.82
N GLU A 205 1.17 -11.51 9.75
CA GLU A 205 0.23 -11.59 10.88
C GLU A 205 0.86 -12.32 12.07
N ALA A 206 1.51 -13.47 11.86
CA ALA A 206 2.22 -14.21 12.91
C ALA A 206 3.37 -13.40 13.54
N ARG A 207 3.99 -12.51 12.75
CA ARG A 207 5.02 -11.56 13.19
C ARG A 207 4.45 -10.31 13.86
N GLY A 208 3.12 -10.14 13.90
CA GLY A 208 2.45 -8.97 14.49
C GLY A 208 2.48 -7.72 13.61
N LEU A 209 2.74 -7.85 12.32
CA LEU A 209 2.76 -6.72 11.39
C LEU A 209 1.33 -6.37 10.94
N PRO A 210 0.92 -5.10 11.01
CA PRO A 210 -0.43 -4.70 10.64
C PRO A 210 -0.65 -4.78 9.12
N ASN A 211 -1.79 -5.32 8.72
CA ASN A 211 -2.27 -5.34 7.34
C ASN A 211 -3.53 -4.48 7.20
N LEU A 212 -3.36 -3.15 7.17
CA LEU A 212 -4.47 -2.18 7.10
C LEU A 212 -4.80 -1.92 5.64
N ARG A 213 -5.77 -2.68 5.10
CA ARG A 213 -6.02 -2.72 3.65
C ARG A 213 -6.73 -1.47 3.18
N THR A 214 -7.67 -0.97 3.98
CA THR A 214 -8.49 0.18 3.61
C THR A 214 -7.99 1.48 4.24
N THR A 215 -8.28 2.61 3.61
CA THR A 215 -7.97 3.94 4.16
C THR A 215 -8.61 4.16 5.53
N PRO A 216 -9.90 3.84 5.77
CA PRO A 216 -10.49 3.97 7.11
C PRO A 216 -9.73 3.20 8.19
N GLU A 217 -9.38 1.93 7.94
CA GLU A 217 -8.57 1.11 8.86
C GLU A 217 -7.20 1.75 9.11
N ALA A 218 -6.52 2.20 8.05
CA ALA A 218 -5.20 2.80 8.16
C ALA A 218 -5.25 4.11 8.96
N LEU A 219 -6.29 4.93 8.78
CA LEU A 219 -6.39 6.24 9.42
C LEU A 219 -6.59 6.17 10.93
N GLU A 220 -7.06 5.05 11.49
CA GLU A 220 -7.15 4.86 12.95
C GLU A 220 -5.77 4.99 13.64
N ALA A 221 -4.67 4.75 12.93
CA ALA A 221 -3.32 4.97 13.48
C ALA A 221 -3.10 6.42 13.95
N TRP A 222 -3.78 7.41 13.36
CA TRP A 222 -3.74 8.82 13.78
C TRP A 222 -4.38 9.07 15.14
N ARG A 223 -5.24 8.16 15.60
CA ARG A 223 -5.90 8.24 16.91
C ARG A 223 -5.17 7.45 17.99
N GLU A 224 -4.27 6.55 17.60
CA GLU A 224 -3.53 5.73 18.54
C GLU A 224 -2.70 6.62 19.50
N PRO A 225 -2.87 6.49 20.84
CA PRO A 225 -2.19 7.36 21.81
C PRO A 225 -0.66 7.35 21.67
N SER A 226 -0.08 6.18 21.35
CA SER A 226 1.36 6.03 21.17
C SER A 226 1.88 6.90 20.01
N ASN A 227 1.10 7.02 18.94
CA ASN A 227 1.45 7.76 17.74
C ASN A 227 1.19 9.26 17.92
N ARG A 228 0.13 9.64 18.63
CA ARG A 228 -0.14 11.05 18.94
C ARG A 228 0.96 11.63 19.83
N ALA A 229 1.33 10.88 20.87
CA ALA A 229 2.41 11.25 21.78
C ALA A 229 3.75 11.46 21.05
N LEU A 230 4.05 10.69 20.00
CA LEU A 230 5.23 10.89 19.16
C LEU A 230 5.27 12.32 18.59
N PHE A 231 4.24 12.74 17.87
CA PHE A 231 4.26 14.05 17.20
C PHE A 231 4.23 15.22 18.19
N VAL A 232 3.48 15.08 19.28
CA VAL A 232 3.39 16.11 20.33
C VAL A 232 4.73 16.27 21.05
N ARG A 233 5.39 15.16 21.42
CA ARG A 233 6.69 15.17 22.10
C ARG A 233 7.76 15.88 21.28
N TYR A 234 7.78 15.65 19.96
CA TYR A 234 8.76 16.28 19.06
C TYR A 234 8.33 17.66 18.53
N GLY A 235 7.17 18.18 18.95
CA GLY A 235 6.67 19.48 18.50
C GLY A 235 6.35 19.54 17.00
N VAL A 236 6.08 18.39 16.39
CA VAL A 236 5.81 18.29 14.94
C VAL A 236 4.35 18.59 14.63
N LEU A 237 3.43 18.10 15.48
CA LEU A 237 2.00 18.40 15.44
C LEU A 237 1.47 18.46 16.87
N SER A 238 0.53 19.37 17.10
CA SER A 238 -0.29 19.42 18.31
C SER A 238 -1.44 18.40 18.27
N GLU A 239 -2.04 18.13 19.43
CA GLU A 239 -3.22 17.26 19.54
C GLU A 239 -4.39 17.72 18.66
N ALA A 240 -4.60 19.04 18.57
CA ALA A 240 -5.65 19.62 17.74
C ALA A 240 -5.37 19.41 16.24
N GLU A 241 -4.12 19.53 15.81
CA GLU A 241 -3.72 19.30 14.41
C GLU A 241 -3.80 17.82 14.02
N LEU A 242 -3.46 16.91 14.93
CA LEU A 242 -3.60 15.47 14.73
C LEU A 242 -5.07 15.09 14.52
N GLU A 243 -5.95 15.61 15.37
CA GLU A 243 -7.40 15.36 15.27
C GLU A 243 -7.99 15.95 13.99
N ALA A 244 -7.64 17.20 13.68
CA ALA A 244 -8.08 17.86 12.45
C ALA A 244 -7.62 17.07 11.22
N ARG A 245 -6.37 16.60 11.20
CA ARG A 245 -5.83 15.80 10.09
C ARG A 245 -6.60 14.50 9.93
N TYR A 246 -6.84 13.76 11.00
CA TYR A 246 -7.61 12.52 10.95
C TYR A 246 -9.00 12.76 10.34
N ARG A 247 -9.75 13.73 10.86
CA ARG A 247 -11.11 14.05 10.39
C ARG A 247 -11.14 14.51 8.93
N VAL A 248 -10.25 15.41 8.53
CA VAL A 248 -10.17 15.90 7.14
C VAL A 248 -9.85 14.75 6.18
N ARG A 249 -8.96 13.83 6.56
CA ARG A 249 -8.60 12.68 5.71
C ARG A 249 -9.75 11.69 5.56
N LEU A 250 -10.54 11.46 6.60
CA LEU A 250 -11.77 10.65 6.51
C LEU A 250 -12.81 11.32 5.63
N GLU A 251 -13.06 12.62 5.83
CA GLU A 251 -14.01 13.39 5.02
C GLU A 251 -13.62 13.39 3.53
N GLU A 252 -12.33 13.59 3.22
CA GLU A 252 -11.81 13.49 1.85
C GLU A 252 -12.06 12.10 1.25
N TYR A 253 -11.84 11.04 2.02
CA TYR A 253 -12.10 9.67 1.57
C TYR A 253 -13.59 9.45 1.27
N VAL A 254 -14.47 9.79 2.22
CA VAL A 254 -15.93 9.64 2.06
C VAL A 254 -16.44 10.43 0.87
N ASN A 255 -16.07 11.72 0.77
CA ASN A 255 -16.47 12.58 -0.34
C ASN A 255 -16.03 12.02 -1.69
N LYS A 256 -14.78 11.54 -1.77
CA LYS A 256 -14.24 10.98 -3.02
C LYS A 256 -15.01 9.75 -3.47
N ILE A 257 -15.21 8.79 -2.57
CA ILE A 257 -15.91 7.54 -2.88
C ILE A 257 -17.40 7.81 -3.22
N GLU A 258 -18.04 8.76 -2.53
CA GLU A 258 -19.39 9.22 -2.87
C GLU A 258 -19.46 9.80 -4.29
N ILE A 259 -18.51 10.66 -4.67
CA ILE A 259 -18.45 11.27 -6.01
C ILE A 259 -18.24 10.19 -7.07
N GLU A 260 -17.35 9.23 -6.83
CA GLU A 260 -17.10 8.10 -7.74
C GLU A 260 -18.38 7.27 -7.94
N GLY A 261 -19.07 6.90 -6.87
CA GLY A 261 -20.35 6.19 -6.92
C GLY A 261 -21.44 6.95 -7.69
N LYS A 262 -21.63 8.25 -7.39
CA LYS A 262 -22.58 9.11 -8.11
C LYS A 262 -22.24 9.24 -9.59
N THR A 263 -20.95 9.33 -9.90
CA THR A 263 -20.47 9.47 -11.29
C THR A 263 -20.73 8.19 -12.07
N LEU A 264 -20.37 7.03 -11.52
CA LEU A 264 -20.65 5.72 -12.12
C LEU A 264 -22.15 5.52 -12.34
N LEU A 265 -22.97 5.86 -11.36
CA LEU A 265 -24.43 5.75 -11.46
C LEU A 265 -24.99 6.64 -12.58
N ARG A 266 -24.50 7.89 -12.67
CA ARG A 266 -24.88 8.80 -13.76
C ARG A 266 -24.52 8.21 -15.12
N MET A 267 -23.25 7.84 -15.33
CA MET A 267 -22.76 7.24 -16.57
C MET A 267 -23.57 6.00 -16.95
N THR A 268 -23.85 5.14 -15.97
CA THR A 268 -24.64 3.92 -16.16
C THR A 268 -26.05 4.23 -16.65
N ARG A 269 -26.75 5.14 -15.97
CA ARG A 269 -28.16 5.48 -16.25
C ARG A 269 -28.34 6.30 -17.53
N THR A 270 -27.44 7.23 -17.82
CA THR A 270 -27.65 8.21 -18.90
C THR A 270 -26.94 7.86 -20.19
N GLU A 271 -25.94 6.96 -20.15
CA GLU A 271 -25.09 6.67 -21.31
C GLU A 271 -25.07 5.16 -21.62
N ILE A 272 -24.65 4.33 -20.66
CA ILE A 272 -24.46 2.88 -20.88
C ILE A 272 -25.79 2.16 -21.09
N LEU A 273 -26.75 2.28 -20.16
CA LEU A 273 -28.04 1.62 -20.27
C LEU A 273 -28.80 2.01 -21.54
N PRO A 274 -28.90 3.31 -21.90
CA PRO A 274 -29.51 3.71 -23.17
C PRO A 274 -28.84 3.09 -24.40
N ALA A 275 -27.50 3.00 -24.43
CA ALA A 275 -26.79 2.34 -25.52
C ALA A 275 -27.10 0.84 -25.60
N CYS A 276 -27.12 0.16 -24.46
CA CYS A 276 -27.44 -1.27 -24.40
C CYS A 276 -28.89 -1.55 -24.83
N LEU A 277 -29.85 -0.72 -24.39
CA LEU A 277 -31.27 -0.87 -24.73
C LEU A 277 -31.53 -0.62 -26.22
N ARG A 278 -30.86 0.37 -26.84
CA ARG A 278 -30.95 0.58 -28.30
C ARG A 278 -30.44 -0.63 -29.07
N TYR A 279 -29.25 -1.11 -28.72
CA TYR A 279 -28.67 -2.29 -29.36
C TYR A 279 -29.52 -3.55 -29.16
N GLN A 280 -30.08 -3.74 -27.95
CA GLN A 280 -31.02 -4.82 -27.67
C GLN A 280 -32.26 -4.75 -28.56
N GLY A 281 -32.81 -3.55 -28.78
CA GLY A 281 -33.94 -3.33 -29.69
C GLY A 281 -33.62 -3.70 -31.14
N GLU A 282 -32.50 -3.19 -31.66
CA GLU A 282 -32.04 -3.51 -33.02
C GLU A 282 -31.77 -5.01 -33.22
N PHE A 283 -31.16 -5.66 -32.21
CA PHE A 283 -30.96 -7.11 -32.25
C PHE A 283 -32.28 -7.86 -32.21
N ALA A 284 -33.23 -7.46 -31.35
CA ALA A 284 -34.55 -8.10 -31.30
C ALA A 284 -35.31 -7.97 -32.64
N GLU A 285 -35.26 -6.82 -33.30
CA GLU A 285 -35.85 -6.61 -34.63
C GLU A 285 -35.19 -7.49 -35.70
N SER A 286 -33.85 -7.56 -35.70
CA SER A 286 -33.09 -8.43 -36.61
C SER A 286 -33.45 -9.91 -36.40
N PHE A 287 -33.55 -10.33 -35.15
CA PHE A 287 -33.90 -11.70 -34.77
C PHE A 287 -35.33 -12.07 -35.20
N ASP A 288 -36.30 -11.18 -34.98
CA ASP A 288 -37.69 -11.38 -35.43
C ASP A 288 -37.78 -11.49 -36.97
N ASN A 289 -37.03 -10.65 -37.70
CA ASN A 289 -36.95 -10.77 -39.16
C ASN A 289 -36.32 -12.11 -39.58
N LEU A 290 -35.24 -12.55 -38.92
CA LEU A 290 -34.64 -13.85 -39.20
C LEU A 290 -35.63 -15.00 -38.97
N GLN A 291 -36.36 -15.01 -37.86
CA GLN A 291 -37.37 -16.05 -37.59
C GLN A 291 -38.43 -16.12 -38.69
N ARG A 292 -38.94 -14.96 -39.11
CA ARG A 292 -39.92 -14.88 -40.21
C ARG A 292 -39.36 -15.42 -41.53
N GLN A 293 -38.11 -15.14 -41.87
CA GLN A 293 -37.49 -15.66 -43.10
C GLN A 293 -37.13 -17.14 -42.99
N ALA A 294 -36.61 -17.59 -41.84
CA ALA A 294 -36.27 -18.99 -41.59
C ALA A 294 -37.49 -19.89 -41.76
N SER A 295 -38.63 -19.47 -41.20
CA SER A 295 -39.91 -20.15 -41.39
C SER A 295 -40.34 -20.21 -42.86
N ARG A 296 -40.18 -19.11 -43.61
CA ARG A 296 -40.52 -19.05 -45.04
C ARG A 296 -39.60 -19.90 -45.93
N LEU A 297 -38.33 -20.02 -45.58
CA LEU A 297 -37.29 -20.67 -46.39
C LEU A 297 -37.00 -22.12 -45.95
N GLY A 298 -37.58 -22.59 -44.85
CA GLY A 298 -37.33 -23.93 -44.31
C GLY A 298 -35.90 -24.09 -43.75
N LEU A 299 -35.32 -23.03 -43.17
CA LEU A 299 -34.00 -23.11 -42.54
C LEU A 299 -34.08 -23.86 -41.20
N SER A 300 -32.99 -24.52 -40.79
CA SER A 300 -32.92 -25.28 -39.54
C SER A 300 -33.05 -24.39 -38.29
N ASP A 301 -33.80 -24.86 -37.29
CA ASP A 301 -34.01 -24.16 -36.01
C ASP A 301 -32.71 -23.89 -35.23
N GLU A 302 -31.64 -24.67 -35.47
CA GLU A 302 -30.37 -24.55 -34.76
C GLU A 302 -29.73 -23.15 -34.91
N VAL A 303 -29.85 -22.52 -36.10
CA VAL A 303 -29.30 -21.19 -36.34
C VAL A 303 -30.05 -20.13 -35.54
N SER A 304 -31.38 -20.21 -35.52
CA SER A 304 -32.25 -19.32 -34.75
C SER A 304 -32.01 -19.48 -33.26
N GLU A 305 -31.79 -20.70 -32.77
CA GLU A 305 -31.56 -20.95 -31.35
C GLU A 305 -30.24 -20.36 -30.84
N ARG A 306 -29.18 -20.39 -31.65
CA ARG A 306 -27.90 -19.75 -31.29
C ARG A 306 -28.03 -18.24 -31.12
N GLN A 307 -28.74 -17.57 -32.03
CA GLN A 307 -28.98 -16.13 -31.94
C GLN A 307 -29.94 -15.77 -30.80
N ALA A 308 -30.96 -16.60 -30.55
CA ALA A 308 -31.84 -16.47 -29.40
C ALA A 308 -31.05 -16.53 -28.08
N GLY A 309 -30.04 -17.41 -27.99
CA GLY A 309 -29.13 -17.50 -26.86
C GLY A 309 -28.36 -16.19 -26.60
N LEU A 310 -27.83 -15.57 -27.65
CA LEU A 310 -27.11 -14.29 -27.55
C LEU A 310 -28.03 -13.16 -27.08
N LEU A 311 -29.24 -13.05 -27.63
CA LEU A 311 -30.21 -12.04 -27.21
C LEU A 311 -30.66 -12.24 -25.77
N ARG A 312 -30.87 -13.49 -25.32
CA ARG A 312 -31.17 -13.82 -23.91
C ARG A 312 -30.03 -13.39 -23.00
N ALA A 313 -28.79 -13.68 -23.38
CA ALA A 313 -27.62 -13.32 -22.58
C ALA A 313 -27.43 -11.79 -22.46
N LEU A 314 -27.60 -11.05 -23.56
CA LEU A 314 -27.61 -9.58 -23.56
C LEU A 314 -28.72 -9.02 -22.66
N SER A 315 -29.94 -9.54 -22.82
CA SER A 315 -31.10 -9.10 -22.03
C SER A 315 -30.92 -9.36 -20.54
N GLY A 316 -30.34 -10.51 -20.18
CA GLY A 316 -30.02 -10.86 -18.80
C GLY A 316 -29.00 -9.91 -18.17
N ASP A 317 -27.95 -9.54 -18.92
CA ASP A 317 -26.94 -8.59 -18.44
C ASP A 317 -27.51 -7.19 -18.25
N ILE A 318 -28.36 -6.72 -19.18
CA ILE A 318 -29.04 -5.42 -19.06
C ILE A 318 -29.95 -5.41 -17.83
N ALA A 319 -30.76 -6.46 -17.63
CA ALA A 319 -31.62 -6.57 -16.46
C ALA A 319 -30.81 -6.57 -15.15
N ALA A 320 -29.70 -7.30 -15.11
CA ALA A 320 -28.80 -7.30 -13.97
C ALA A 320 -28.16 -5.92 -13.75
N LEU A 321 -27.78 -5.20 -14.80
CA LEU A 321 -27.22 -3.85 -14.69
C LEU A 321 -28.21 -2.86 -14.08
N ILE A 322 -29.49 -2.94 -14.47
CA ILE A 322 -30.55 -2.13 -13.87
C ILE A 322 -30.66 -2.41 -12.37
N GLU A 323 -30.73 -3.69 -11.97
CA GLU A 323 -30.82 -4.09 -10.56
C GLU A 323 -29.59 -3.62 -9.74
N ARG A 324 -28.37 -3.80 -10.28
CA ARG A 324 -27.14 -3.36 -9.59
C ARG A 324 -27.03 -1.85 -9.51
N ALA A 325 -27.48 -1.12 -10.54
CA ALA A 325 -27.54 0.33 -10.49
C ALA A 325 -28.51 0.84 -9.40
N GLU A 326 -29.63 0.16 -9.17
CA GLU A 326 -30.54 0.47 -8.05
C GLU A 326 -29.90 0.22 -6.68
N LYS A 327 -29.16 -0.88 -6.53
CA LYS A 327 -28.40 -1.17 -5.30
C LYS A 327 -27.32 -0.13 -5.05
N LEU A 328 -26.57 0.29 -6.08
CA LEU A 328 -25.58 1.36 -5.98
C LEU A 328 -26.24 2.69 -5.59
N ASP A 329 -27.40 3.03 -6.17
CA ASP A 329 -28.15 4.24 -5.83
C ASP A 329 -28.62 4.25 -4.37
N ALA A 330 -29.12 3.11 -3.89
CA ALA A 330 -29.48 2.93 -2.48
C ALA A 330 -28.25 3.09 -1.57
N ALA A 331 -27.10 2.53 -1.96
CA ALA A 331 -25.86 2.66 -1.19
C ALA A 331 -25.38 4.11 -1.12
N VAL A 332 -25.33 4.82 -2.26
CA VAL A 332 -24.99 6.24 -2.33
C VAL A 332 -25.93 7.09 -1.48
N SER A 333 -27.24 6.83 -1.56
CA SER A 333 -28.25 7.58 -0.80
C SER A 333 -28.18 7.31 0.70
N GLY A 334 -27.83 6.09 1.10
CA GLY A 334 -27.69 5.67 2.50
C GLY A 334 -26.41 6.16 3.17
N LEU A 335 -25.40 6.61 2.40
CA LEU A 335 -24.10 6.98 2.93
C LEU A 335 -24.17 8.08 3.99
N ARG A 336 -24.90 9.18 3.76
CA ARG A 336 -24.95 10.32 4.71
C ARG A 336 -25.93 10.10 5.88
N SER A 337 -26.54 8.92 5.94
CA SER A 337 -27.42 8.52 7.04
C SER A 337 -26.69 7.61 8.04
N GLN A 338 -25.38 7.39 7.86
CA GLN A 338 -24.58 6.67 8.86
C GLN A 338 -24.38 7.53 10.11
N GLY A 339 -24.11 6.89 11.25
CA GLY A 339 -24.12 7.56 12.56
C GLY A 339 -22.99 8.56 12.81
N SER A 340 -21.83 8.35 12.18
CA SER A 340 -20.63 9.16 12.35
C SER A 340 -19.79 9.18 11.08
N LEU A 341 -18.82 10.09 10.97
CA LEU A 341 -17.91 10.15 9.83
C LEU A 341 -17.09 8.86 9.68
N GLU A 342 -16.75 8.21 10.79
CA GLU A 342 -16.11 6.90 10.83
C GLU A 342 -17.03 5.79 10.30
N ASP A 343 -18.32 5.82 10.65
CA ASP A 343 -19.31 4.90 10.09
C ASP A 343 -19.51 5.14 8.58
N GLU A 344 -19.55 6.41 8.14
CA GLU A 344 -19.60 6.76 6.72
C GLU A 344 -18.37 6.21 5.97
N ALA A 345 -17.18 6.36 6.53
CA ALA A 345 -15.94 5.89 5.93
C ALA A 345 -15.89 4.35 5.84
N ARG A 346 -16.30 3.64 6.89
CA ARG A 346 -16.46 2.18 6.86
C ARG A 346 -17.51 1.75 5.83
N TYR A 347 -18.66 2.41 5.81
CA TYR A 347 -19.72 2.11 4.84
C TYR A 347 -19.25 2.29 3.39
N CYS A 348 -18.45 3.33 3.12
CA CYS A 348 -17.79 3.50 1.82
C CYS A 348 -16.92 2.29 1.46
N ALA A 349 -16.05 1.85 2.39
CA ALA A 349 -15.12 0.74 2.17
C ALA A 349 -15.84 -0.62 1.99
N ASP A 350 -16.85 -0.90 2.82
CA ASP A 350 -17.45 -2.23 2.93
C ASP A 350 -18.66 -2.42 2.01
N THR A 351 -19.40 -1.36 1.71
CA THR A 351 -20.68 -1.43 0.99
C THR A 351 -20.66 -0.67 -0.32
N LEU A 352 -20.28 0.61 -0.31
CA LEU A 352 -20.41 1.46 -1.50
C LEU A 352 -19.46 1.05 -2.62
N LEU A 353 -18.20 0.74 -2.28
CA LEU A 353 -17.22 0.24 -3.25
C LEU A 353 -17.65 -1.10 -3.86
N ALA A 354 -18.12 -2.04 -3.04
CA ALA A 354 -18.61 -3.34 -3.53
C ALA A 354 -19.79 -3.19 -4.50
N ALA A 355 -20.75 -2.29 -4.19
CA ALA A 355 -21.87 -2.00 -5.08
C ALA A 355 -21.43 -1.31 -6.39
N ALA A 356 -20.38 -0.50 -6.34
CA ALA A 356 -19.80 0.12 -7.53
C ALA A 356 -19.09 -0.90 -8.42
N ASP A 357 -18.34 -1.83 -7.83
CA ASP A 357 -17.66 -2.90 -8.55
C ASP A 357 -18.66 -3.85 -9.24
N ASP A 358 -19.76 -4.21 -8.57
CA ASP A 358 -20.87 -4.99 -9.16
C ASP A 358 -21.43 -4.35 -10.45
N VAL A 359 -21.60 -3.02 -10.45
CA VAL A 359 -22.06 -2.28 -11.63
C VAL A 359 -20.98 -2.26 -12.71
N ARG A 360 -19.73 -2.02 -12.33
CA ARG A 360 -18.59 -1.99 -13.25
C ARG A 360 -18.42 -3.32 -13.99
N GLU A 361 -18.43 -4.45 -13.29
CA GLU A 361 -18.27 -5.78 -13.92
C GLU A 361 -19.33 -6.06 -14.98
N LEU A 362 -20.56 -5.56 -14.78
CA LEU A 362 -21.64 -5.66 -15.77
C LEU A 362 -21.41 -4.75 -16.97
N CYS A 363 -20.97 -3.51 -16.73
CA CYS A 363 -20.59 -2.58 -17.80
C CYS A 363 -19.46 -3.16 -18.67
N ASP A 364 -18.41 -3.71 -18.04
CA ASP A 364 -17.27 -4.33 -18.75
C ASP A 364 -17.73 -5.53 -19.60
N ARG A 365 -18.69 -6.33 -19.09
CA ARG A 365 -19.27 -7.45 -19.85
C ARG A 365 -20.17 -6.99 -21.01
N LEU A 366 -20.88 -5.87 -20.84
CA LEU A 366 -21.71 -5.30 -21.89
C LEU A 366 -20.89 -4.62 -22.98
N GLU A 367 -19.74 -4.03 -22.65
CA GLU A 367 -18.80 -3.43 -23.61
C GLU A 367 -18.43 -4.41 -24.73
N ILE A 368 -18.19 -5.68 -24.39
CA ILE A 368 -17.83 -6.73 -25.36
C ILE A 368 -19.02 -7.38 -26.07
N ARG A 369 -20.26 -6.99 -25.74
CA ARG A 369 -21.51 -7.54 -26.31
C ARG A 369 -22.27 -6.55 -27.17
N VAL A 370 -22.16 -5.26 -26.87
CA VAL A 370 -22.79 -4.16 -27.60
C VAL A 370 -21.92 -3.76 -28.79
N ASP A 371 -22.53 -3.39 -29.92
CA ASP A 371 -21.78 -2.86 -31.07
C ASP A 371 -20.92 -1.65 -30.64
N ARG A 372 -19.62 -1.69 -30.96
CA ARG A 372 -18.65 -0.63 -30.69
C ARG A 372 -19.13 0.74 -31.15
N LYS A 373 -19.89 0.81 -32.26
CA LYS A 373 -20.46 2.07 -32.79
C LYS A 373 -21.51 2.71 -31.87
N GLN A 374 -22.17 1.90 -31.05
CA GLN A 374 -23.18 2.35 -30.10
C GLN A 374 -22.63 2.53 -28.69
N TRP A 375 -21.51 1.87 -28.37
CA TRP A 375 -20.86 2.00 -27.07
C TRP A 375 -20.40 3.44 -26.83
N PRO A 376 -20.84 4.09 -25.73
CA PRO A 376 -20.67 5.54 -25.54
C PRO A 376 -19.26 5.93 -25.11
N PHE A 377 -18.43 4.99 -24.67
CA PHE A 377 -17.08 5.27 -24.16
C PHE A 377 -15.99 4.74 -25.09
N PRO A 378 -14.79 5.36 -25.07
CA PRO A 378 -13.59 4.73 -25.56
C PRO A 378 -13.30 3.43 -24.79
N THR A 379 -12.90 2.39 -25.50
CA THR A 379 -12.42 1.14 -24.87
C THR A 379 -11.05 1.37 -24.25
N TYR A 380 -10.58 0.44 -23.40
CA TYR A 380 -9.21 0.49 -22.90
C TYR A 380 -8.16 0.46 -24.02
N LEU A 381 -8.43 -0.22 -25.14
CA LEU A 381 -7.54 -0.21 -26.31
C LEU A 381 -7.42 1.20 -26.90
N ASP A 382 -8.55 1.90 -27.00
CA ASP A 382 -8.58 3.28 -27.51
C ASP A 382 -7.77 4.20 -26.58
N LEU A 383 -8.07 4.17 -25.27
CA LEU A 383 -7.42 5.03 -24.28
C LEU A 383 -5.90 4.82 -24.17
N LEU A 384 -5.43 3.58 -24.35
CA LEU A 384 -4.03 3.22 -24.15
C LEU A 384 -3.18 3.32 -25.42
N PHE A 385 -3.76 3.10 -26.61
CA PHE A 385 -2.99 2.90 -27.84
C PHE A 385 -3.49 3.71 -29.04
N HIS A 386 -4.68 4.30 -29.00
CA HIS A 386 -5.24 5.07 -30.11
C HIS A 386 -5.65 6.47 -29.64
N ASN A 387 -4.68 7.39 -29.64
CA ASN A 387 -4.93 8.82 -29.46
C ASN A 387 -5.26 9.52 -30.77
#